data_AF-A0A8C6X7S9-F1
#
_entry.id   AF-A0A8C6X7S9-F1
#
_cell.length_a   1.000
_cell.length_b   1.000
_cell.length_c   1.000
_cell.angle_alpha   90.00
_cell.angle_beta   90.00
_cell.angle_gamma   90.00
#
_symmetry.space_group_name_H-M   'P 1'
#
loop_
_entity.id
_entity.type
_entity.pdbx_description
1 polymer ?
#
loop_
_entity_poly.entity_id
_entity_poly.type
_entity_poly.pdbx_seq_one_letter_code
_entity_poly.pdbx_strand_id
1 'polypeptide(L)'
;MVLSTVNAKNKKLKEDFIRAFQELKTKMLKIKAYKEDILNALGDFLDEHFPLPENSGTAKKKRAEKDVQLISLHEILENLINKLVNTPHDPYITISDSFWPPYIELLLRYGIALRHPENPNKIRLENFHH
;
A
#
# COMPACT_ATOMS: atom_id res chain seq x y z
N MET A 1 19.27 26.07 47.93
CA MET A 1 18.99 24.63 47.72
C MET A 1 17.86 24.36 46.73
N VAL A 2 16.71 25.06 46.78
CA VAL A 2 15.58 24.77 45.88
C VAL A 2 15.91 24.99 44.39
N LEU A 3 16.59 26.09 44.04
CA LEU A 3 16.91 26.45 42.65
C LEU A 3 17.84 25.43 41.95
N SER A 4 18.85 24.91 42.66
CA SER A 4 19.77 23.90 42.11
C SER A 4 19.08 22.57 41.86
N THR A 5 18.15 22.16 42.74
CA THR A 5 17.33 20.96 42.55
C THR A 5 16.38 21.10 41.35
N VAL A 6 15.76 22.27 41.17
CA VAL A 6 14.90 22.53 40.00
C VAL A 6 15.70 22.47 38.70
N ASN A 7 16.89 23.08 38.65
CA ASN A 7 17.76 23.02 37.47
C ASN A 7 18.22 21.60 37.13
N ALA A 8 18.57 20.79 38.14
CA ALA A 8 18.95 19.40 37.94
C ALA A 8 17.79 18.57 37.38
N LYS A 9 16.57 18.76 37.90
CA LYS A 9 15.36 18.10 37.37
C LYS A 9 15.06 18.50 35.92
N ASN A 10 15.18 19.79 35.58
CA ASN A 10 14.97 20.28 34.22
C ASN A 10 16.02 19.73 33.24
N LYS A 11 17.28 19.62 33.65
CA LYS A 11 18.33 19.01 32.83
C LYS A 11 18.04 17.54 32.54
N LYS A 12 17.72 16.77 33.59
CA LYS A 12 17.37 15.35 33.46
C LYS A 12 16.15 15.15 32.56
N LEU A 13 15.11 15.97 32.73
CA LEU A 13 13.91 15.92 31.88
C LEU A 13 14.22 16.15 30.40
N LYS A 14 15.13 17.10 30.09
CA LYS A 14 15.59 17.34 28.72
C LYS A 14 16.34 16.13 28.15
N GLU A 15 17.23 15.53 28.93
CA GLU A 15 18.00 14.35 28.53
C GLU A 15 17.08 13.14 28.27
N ASP A 16 16.12 12.90 29.16
CA ASP A 16 15.12 11.83 29.01
C ASP A 16 14.23 12.06 27.78
N PHE A 17 13.80 13.30 27.52
CA PHE A 17 13.04 13.65 26.32
C PHE A 17 13.85 13.41 25.03
N ILE A 18 15.11 13.84 24.99
CA ILE A 18 15.99 13.62 23.83
C ILE A 18 16.16 12.13 23.59
N ARG A 19 16.42 11.34 24.63
CA ARG A 19 16.56 9.88 24.51
C ARG A 19 15.30 9.24 23.94
N ALA A 20 14.13 9.54 24.52
CA ALA A 20 12.85 9.01 24.06
C ALA A 20 12.55 9.40 22.60
N PHE A 21 12.85 10.65 22.22
CA PHE A 21 12.67 11.11 20.85
C PHE A 21 13.58 10.38 19.86
N GLN A 22 14.84 10.17 20.20
CA GLN A 22 15.77 9.42 19.34
C GLN A 22 15.34 7.96 19.19
N GLU A 23 14.92 7.31 20.28
CA GLU A 23 14.39 5.95 20.22
C GLU A 23 13.17 5.84 19.29
N LEU A 24 12.23 6.79 19.41
CA LEU A 24 11.07 6.85 18.54
C LEU A 24 11.46 7.07 17.07
N LYS A 25 12.41 7.98 16.81
CA LYS A 25 12.94 8.24 15.46
C LYS A 25 13.57 6.99 14.86
N THR A 26 14.39 6.27 15.62
CA THR A 26 15.01 5.01 15.17
C THR A 26 13.95 3.95 14.87
N LYS A 27 12.94 3.79 15.73
CA LYS A 27 11.83 2.85 15.48
C LYS A 27 11.07 3.21 14.21
N MET A 28 10.78 4.48 14.00
CA MET A 28 10.10 4.97 12.79
C MET A 28 10.91 4.66 11.52
N LEU A 29 12.23 4.87 11.55
CA LEU A 29 13.10 4.55 10.41
C LEU A 29 13.14 3.04 10.11
N LYS A 30 13.22 2.20 11.14
CA LYS A 30 13.17 0.74 11.00
C LYS A 30 11.85 0.27 10.36
N ILE A 31 10.72 0.83 10.80
CA ILE A 31 9.41 0.50 10.24
C ILE A 31 9.31 0.91 8.77
N LYS A 32 9.86 2.08 8.40
CA LYS A 32 9.89 2.54 7.00
C LYS A 32 10.71 1.60 6.11
N ALA A 33 11.93 1.25 6.54
CA ALA A 33 12.80 0.33 5.80
C ALA A 33 12.12 -1.04 5.62
N TYR A 34 11.58 -1.59 6.72
CA TYR A 34 10.87 -2.87 6.66
C TYR A 34 9.65 -2.84 5.71
N LYS A 35 8.88 -1.75 5.71
CA LYS A 35 7.77 -1.57 4.77
C LYS A 35 8.26 -1.59 3.31
N GLU A 36 9.34 -0.87 3.02
CA GLU A 36 9.93 -0.77 1.68
C GLU A 36 10.45 -2.14 1.22
N ASP A 37 11.19 -2.86 2.06
CA ASP A 37 11.69 -4.20 1.77
C ASP A 37 10.56 -5.19 1.43
N ILE A 38 9.47 -5.16 2.20
CA ILE A 38 8.30 -6.02 1.94
C ILE A 38 7.63 -5.66 0.60
N LEU A 39 7.42 -4.36 0.34
CA LEU A 39 6.74 -3.92 -0.88
C LEU A 39 7.55 -4.25 -2.12
N ASN A 40 8.88 -4.10 -2.06
CA ASN A 40 9.79 -4.49 -3.12
C ASN A 40 9.76 -6.00 -3.35
N ALA A 41 9.90 -6.80 -2.29
CA ALA A 41 9.85 -8.26 -2.40
C ALA A 41 8.50 -8.77 -2.95
N LEU A 42 7.39 -8.10 -2.59
CA LEU A 42 6.07 -8.39 -3.15
C LEU A 42 6.00 -7.99 -4.63
N GLY A 43 6.56 -6.84 -5.01
CA GLY A 43 6.64 -6.42 -6.41
C GLY A 43 7.39 -7.42 -7.27
N ASP A 44 8.61 -7.80 -6.85
CA ASP A 44 9.44 -8.79 -7.54
C ASP A 44 8.69 -10.12 -7.73
N PHE A 45 8.02 -10.60 -6.67
CA PHE A 45 7.21 -11.82 -6.72
C PHE A 45 6.05 -11.73 -7.72
N LEU A 46 5.34 -10.59 -7.74
CA LEU A 46 4.20 -10.39 -8.62
C LEU A 46 4.61 -10.24 -10.08
N ASP A 47 5.72 -9.56 -10.34
CA ASP A 47 6.23 -9.39 -11.70
C ASP A 47 6.73 -10.73 -12.29
N GLU A 48 7.32 -11.61 -11.46
CA GLU A 48 7.76 -12.95 -11.87
C GLU A 48 6.58 -13.92 -12.11
N HIS A 49 5.58 -13.94 -11.22
CA HIS A 49 4.53 -14.97 -11.22
C HIS A 49 3.20 -14.54 -11.85
N PHE A 50 2.96 -13.23 -11.96
CA PHE A 50 1.75 -12.65 -12.53
C PHE A 50 2.11 -11.59 -13.59
N PRO A 51 2.86 -11.96 -14.64
CA PRO A 51 3.13 -11.04 -15.74
C PRO A 51 1.82 -10.73 -16.47
N LEU A 52 1.72 -9.49 -16.96
CA LEU A 52 0.63 -9.13 -17.87
C LEU A 52 0.62 -10.09 -19.06
N PRO A 53 -0.56 -10.36 -19.65
CA PRO A 53 -0.60 -11.11 -20.89
C PRO A 53 0.18 -10.30 -21.92
N GLU A 54 1.39 -10.75 -22.24
CA GLU A 54 1.98 -10.43 -23.54
C GLU A 54 0.93 -10.77 -24.59
N ASN A 55 0.88 -10.00 -25.69
CA ASN A 55 0.04 -10.23 -26.86
C ASN A 55 0.30 -11.64 -27.44
N SER A 56 -0.12 -12.66 -26.71
CA SER A 56 0.10 -14.07 -26.96
C SER A 56 -0.86 -14.41 -28.06
N GLY A 57 -0.30 -14.45 -29.27
CA GLY A 57 -0.99 -14.90 -30.46
C GLY A 57 -1.75 -16.20 -30.16
N THR A 58 -2.97 -16.27 -30.70
CA THR A 58 -3.94 -17.39 -30.63
C THR A 58 -5.08 -17.31 -29.61
N ALA A 59 -5.80 -16.18 -29.56
CA ALA A 59 -7.25 -16.23 -29.33
C ALA A 59 -7.99 -15.15 -30.14
N LYS A 60 -8.70 -15.59 -31.18
CA LYS A 60 -9.62 -14.76 -31.98
C LYS A 60 -10.74 -14.18 -31.09
N LYS A 61 -10.81 -12.86 -30.93
CA LYS A 61 -11.91 -11.99 -31.44
C LYS A 61 -11.93 -10.60 -30.78
N LYS A 62 -11.77 -9.60 -31.64
CA LYS A 62 -12.63 -8.41 -31.81
C LYS A 62 -12.97 -7.61 -30.53
N ARG A 63 -12.33 -6.46 -30.38
CA ARG A 63 -12.76 -5.14 -30.89
C ARG A 63 -11.59 -4.17 -30.70
N ALA A 64 -11.25 -3.44 -31.74
CA ALA A 64 -10.32 -2.32 -31.64
C ALA A 64 -10.98 -1.25 -30.78
N GLU A 65 -10.34 -0.81 -29.68
CA GLU A 65 -10.62 0.47 -29.03
C GLU A 65 -9.55 0.76 -27.97
N LYS A 66 -8.66 1.72 -28.30
CA LYS A 66 -7.56 2.31 -27.52
C LYS A 66 -6.45 1.33 -27.07
N ASP A 67 -5.21 1.65 -27.44
CA ASP A 67 -4.01 1.16 -26.76
C ASP A 67 -4.01 1.69 -25.32
N VAL A 68 -4.91 1.18 -24.47
CA VAL A 68 -4.86 1.45 -23.04
C VAL A 68 -3.76 0.56 -22.48
N GLN A 69 -2.67 1.20 -22.05
CA GLN A 69 -1.59 0.52 -21.36
C GLN A 69 -2.15 -0.11 -20.08
N LEU A 70 -2.13 -1.45 -20.04
CA LEU A 70 -2.50 -2.19 -18.85
C LEU A 70 -1.45 -1.99 -17.75
N ILE A 71 -1.91 -1.87 -16.51
CA ILE A 71 -1.04 -1.80 -15.34
C ILE A 71 -0.88 -3.19 -14.71
N SER A 72 0.29 -3.44 -14.11
CA SER A 72 0.60 -4.72 -13.48
C SER A 72 -0.22 -4.96 -12.21
N LEU A 73 -0.24 -6.21 -11.73
CA LEU A 73 -0.88 -6.54 -10.46
C LEU A 73 -0.18 -5.82 -9.29
N HIS A 74 1.14 -5.66 -9.38
CA HIS A 74 1.92 -4.88 -8.42
C HIS A 74 1.42 -3.43 -8.34
N GLU A 75 1.26 -2.74 -9.47
CA GLU A 75 0.76 -1.36 -9.51
C GLU A 75 -0.67 -1.23 -8.95
N ILE A 76 -1.55 -2.21 -9.23
CA ILE A 76 -2.92 -2.23 -8.68
C ILE A 76 -2.88 -2.33 -7.15
N LEU A 77 -2.08 -3.26 -6.61
CA LEU A 77 -1.94 -3.46 -5.16
C LEU A 77 -1.27 -2.26 -4.49
N GLU A 78 -0.25 -1.68 -5.11
CA GLU A 78 0.40 -0.47 -4.61
C GLU A 78 -0.60 0.69 -4.52
N ASN A 79 -1.43 0.90 -5.53
CA ASN A 79 -2.49 1.90 -5.51
C ASN A 79 -3.49 1.68 -4.37
N LEU A 80 -3.90 0.43 -4.13
CA LEU A 80 -4.80 0.06 -3.02
C LEU A 80 -4.16 0.33 -1.66
N ILE A 81 -2.91 -0.06 -1.47
CA ILE A 81 -2.15 0.13 -0.22
C ILE A 81 -1.94 1.63 0.04
N ASN A 82 -1.54 2.39 -0.98
CA ASN A 82 -1.35 3.82 -0.88
C ASN A 82 -2.67 4.54 -0.56
N LYS A 83 -3.79 4.12 -1.15
CA LYS A 83 -5.11 4.68 -0.83
C LYS A 83 -5.50 4.40 0.63
N LEU A 84 -5.27 3.18 1.12
CA LEU A 84 -5.55 2.80 2.50
C LEU A 84 -4.70 3.59 3.50
N VAL A 85 -3.40 3.73 3.25
CA VAL A 85 -2.46 4.39 4.16
C VAL A 85 -2.64 5.91 4.16
N ASN A 86 -2.83 6.52 2.99
CA ASN A 86 -2.85 7.99 2.87
C ASN A 86 -4.25 8.57 3.08
N THR A 87 -5.31 7.83 2.74
CA THR A 87 -6.71 8.28 2.84
C THR A 87 -7.59 7.19 3.47
N PRO A 88 -7.37 6.83 4.75
CA PRO A 88 -8.07 5.71 5.39
C PRO A 88 -9.59 5.90 5.52
N HIS A 89 -10.07 7.15 5.48
CA HIS A 89 -11.51 7.48 5.53
C HIS A 89 -12.22 7.30 4.18
N ASP A 90 -11.46 7.21 3.07
CA ASP A 90 -11.97 6.90 1.73
C ASP A 90 -10.99 5.94 1.05
N PRO A 91 -10.97 4.65 1.42
CA PRO A 91 -9.96 3.70 0.95
C PRO A 91 -10.24 3.15 -0.45
N TYR A 92 -11.20 3.71 -1.19
CA TYR A 92 -11.64 3.19 -2.47
C TYR A 92 -10.87 3.80 -3.65
N ILE A 93 -10.49 2.96 -4.61
CA ILE A 93 -10.02 3.36 -5.93
C ILE A 93 -11.05 3.00 -6.99
N THR A 94 -11.09 3.78 -8.07
CA THR A 94 -11.95 3.51 -9.22
C THR A 94 -11.23 2.59 -10.20
N ILE A 95 -11.89 1.52 -10.62
CA ILE A 95 -11.42 0.63 -11.69
C ILE A 95 -11.49 1.40 -13.01
N SER A 96 -10.34 1.59 -13.64
CA SER A 96 -10.21 2.20 -14.98
C SER A 96 -9.98 1.13 -16.04
N ASP A 97 -10.04 1.53 -17.32
CA ASP A 97 -9.80 0.65 -18.46
C ASP A 97 -8.39 0.04 -18.49
N SER A 98 -7.44 0.61 -17.75
CA SER A 98 -6.07 0.07 -17.59
C SER A 98 -5.99 -1.14 -16.66
N PHE A 99 -7.06 -1.44 -15.90
CA PHE A 99 -7.06 -2.52 -14.94
C PHE A 99 -7.40 -3.81 -15.67
N TRP A 100 -6.47 -4.77 -15.70
CA TRP A 100 -6.73 -6.04 -16.35
C TRP A 100 -7.79 -6.85 -15.58
N PRO A 101 -8.95 -7.20 -16.19
CA PRO A 101 -10.07 -7.80 -15.46
C PRO A 101 -9.71 -9.06 -14.65
N PRO A 102 -8.85 -9.99 -15.14
CA PRO A 102 -8.42 -11.16 -14.36
C PRO A 102 -7.74 -10.82 -13.03
N TYR A 103 -6.97 -9.73 -12.96
CA TYR A 103 -6.37 -9.29 -11.70
C TYR A 103 -7.40 -8.78 -10.72
N ILE A 104 -8.40 -8.04 -11.21
CA ILE A 104 -9.50 -7.57 -10.36
C ILE A 104 -10.33 -8.74 -9.86
N GLU A 105 -10.62 -9.72 -10.72
CA GLU A 105 -11.30 -10.93 -10.29
C GLU A 105 -10.52 -11.72 -9.26
N LEU A 106 -9.21 -11.90 -9.44
CA LEU A 106 -8.34 -12.58 -8.49
C LEU A 106 -8.41 -11.90 -7.12
N LEU A 107 -8.21 -10.57 -7.07
CA LEU A 107 -8.24 -9.81 -5.82
C LEU A 107 -9.58 -9.95 -5.09
N LEU A 108 -10.70 -9.95 -5.82
CA LEU A 108 -12.02 -10.07 -5.24
C LEU A 108 -12.37 -11.50 -4.82
N ARG A 109 -12.04 -12.51 -5.64
CA ARG A 109 -12.37 -13.92 -5.36
C ARG A 109 -11.63 -14.45 -4.15
N TYR A 110 -10.38 -14.02 -3.95
CA TYR A 110 -9.56 -14.43 -2.81
C TYR A 110 -9.69 -13.50 -1.59
N GLY A 111 -10.62 -12.55 -1.61
CA GLY A 111 -10.87 -11.66 -0.47
C GLY A 111 -9.71 -10.72 -0.14
N ILE A 112 -8.86 -10.41 -1.11
CA ILE A 112 -7.77 -9.43 -0.97
C ILE A 112 -8.33 -8.01 -1.08
N ALA A 113 -9.33 -7.84 -1.95
CA ALA A 113 -10.05 -6.59 -2.13
C ALA A 113 -11.56 -6.81 -2.03
N LEU A 114 -12.29 -5.73 -1.70
CA LEU A 114 -13.74 -5.69 -1.63
C LEU A 114 -14.30 -4.62 -2.57
N ARG A 115 -15.44 -4.90 -3.20
CA ARG A 115 -16.19 -3.89 -3.98
C ARG A 115 -16.92 -2.92 -3.05
N HIS A 116 -17.09 -1.69 -3.51
CA HIS A 116 -17.96 -0.71 -2.84
C HIS A 116 -19.43 -1.19 -2.90
N PRO A 117 -20.20 -1.09 -1.81
CA PRO A 117 -21.58 -1.60 -1.75
C PRO A 117 -22.51 -0.95 -2.78
N GLU A 118 -22.30 0.34 -3.06
CA GLU A 118 -23.16 1.12 -3.96
C GLU A 118 -22.54 1.36 -5.34
N ASN A 119 -21.24 1.10 -5.52
CA ASN A 119 -20.53 1.44 -6.76
C ASN A 119 -19.65 0.27 -7.20
N PRO A 120 -20.10 -0.55 -8.16
CA PRO A 120 -19.36 -1.74 -8.57
C PRO A 120 -18.00 -1.41 -9.21
N ASN A 121 -17.81 -0.18 -9.69
CA ASN A 121 -16.55 0.27 -10.30
C ASN A 121 -15.53 0.75 -9.26
N LYS A 122 -15.81 0.63 -7.96
CA LYS A 122 -14.88 0.97 -6.90
C LYS A 122 -14.49 -0.26 -6.09
N ILE A 123 -13.20 -0.37 -5.79
CA ILE A 123 -12.64 -1.43 -4.94
C ILE A 123 -11.74 -0.83 -3.85
N ARG A 124 -11.63 -1.51 -2.71
CA ARG A 124 -10.70 -1.19 -1.64
C ARG A 124 -10.00 -2.46 -1.16
N LEU A 125 -8.86 -2.29 -0.50
CA LEU A 125 -8.20 -3.41 0.16
C LEU A 125 -9.06 -3.94 1.33
N GLU A 126 -8.99 -5.25 1.58
CA GLU A 126 -9.54 -5.86 2.80
C GLU A 126 -8.84 -5.31 4.04
N ASN A 127 -9.57 -5.24 5.16
CA ASN A 127 -8.98 -4.84 6.42
C ASN A 127 -8.34 -6.06 7.10
N PHE A 128 -7.01 -6.16 7.06
CA PHE A 128 -6.27 -7.29 7.65
C PHE A 128 -5.96 -7.13 9.15
N HIS A 129 -6.45 -6.07 9.81
CA HIS A 129 -6.16 -5.77 11.22
C HIS A 129 -7.14 -6.41 12.23
N HIS A 130 -7.70 -7.59 11.92
CA HIS A 130 -8.59 -8.32 12.82
C HIS A 130 -7.86 -8.92 14.03
#